data_AF-A0A7S2AK06-F1
#
_entry.id   AF-A0A7S2AK06-F1
#
_cell.length_a   1.000
_cell.length_b   1.000
_cell.length_c   1.000
_cell.angle_alpha   90.00
_cell.angle_beta   90.00
_cell.angle_gamma   90.00
#
_symmetry.space_group_name_H-M   'P 1'
#
loop_
_entity.id
_entity.type
_entity.pdbx_description
1 polymer ?
#
loop_
_entity_poly.entity_id
_entity_poly.type
_entity_poly.pdbx_seq_one_letter_code
_entity_poly.pdbx_strand_id
1 'polypeptide(L)'
;GIFFMESIIDRVARSLGMDGVKLRELNMYRNGDKAHFGQTFEDVSHLQACWDHVKASSDFTRRHEAALEFNRANRWRKRALGMMPTKFGISFTTKFLNQGGALVHIYTDGTVLVSHGGVEMGQGLHTKMAQVCAAKLGVEASKVSVLETSTDKVPNTSPTA
;
A
#
# COMPACT_ATOMS: atom_id res chain seq x y z
N GLY A 1 2.29 -13.17 8.21
CA GLY A 1 3.70 -12.88 7.86
C GLY A 1 4.24 -11.73 8.70
N ILE A 2 3.86 -10.49 8.37
CA ILE A 2 4.40 -9.26 8.99
C ILE A 2 4.29 -9.28 10.52
N PHE A 3 3.12 -9.62 11.07
CA PHE A 3 2.92 -9.70 12.53
C PHE A 3 3.97 -10.57 13.26
N PHE A 4 4.32 -11.72 12.69
CA PHE A 4 5.31 -12.62 13.28
C PHE A 4 6.72 -12.04 13.20
N MET A 5 7.09 -11.46 12.05
CA MET A 5 8.40 -10.83 11.88
C MET A 5 8.58 -9.63 12.82
N GLU A 6 7.56 -8.79 12.96
CA GLU A 6 7.58 -7.65 13.88
C GLU A 6 7.66 -8.12 15.35
N SER A 7 6.96 -9.21 15.70
CA SER A 7 7.06 -9.82 17.02
C SER A 7 8.47 -10.37 17.32
N ILE A 8 9.15 -10.92 16.32
CA ILE A 8 10.53 -11.39 16.42
C ILE A 8 11.47 -10.19 16.62
N ILE A 9 11.33 -9.14 15.81
CA ILE A 9 12.14 -7.91 15.93
C ILE A 9 11.98 -7.31 17.33
N ASP A 10 10.77 -7.23 17.88
CA ASP A 10 10.55 -6.72 19.24
C ASP A 10 11.11 -7.62 20.34
N ARG A 11 11.17 -8.94 20.13
CA ARG A 11 11.87 -9.86 21.05
C ARG A 11 13.38 -9.65 21.00
N VAL A 12 13.95 -9.53 19.79
CA VAL A 12 15.38 -9.27 19.59
C VAL A 12 15.77 -7.93 20.22
N ALA A 13 15.00 -6.87 19.99
CA ALA A 13 15.23 -5.55 20.58
C ALA A 13 15.29 -5.62 22.12
N ARG A 14 14.34 -6.31 22.75
CA ARG A 14 14.32 -6.53 24.21
C ARG A 14 15.52 -7.33 24.71
N SER A 15 15.88 -8.41 24.03
CA SER A 15 17.06 -9.21 24.39
C SER A 15 18.37 -8.42 24.28
N LEU A 16 18.44 -7.47 23.34
CA LEU A 16 19.60 -6.58 23.16
C LEU A 16 19.57 -5.33 24.05
N GLY A 17 18.48 -5.09 24.79
CA GLY A 17 18.28 -3.83 25.51
C GLY A 17 18.22 -2.60 24.57
N MET A 18 17.89 -2.82 23.30
CA MET A 18 17.87 -1.78 22.25
C MET A 18 16.45 -1.29 22.01
N ASP A 19 16.32 -0.02 21.63
CA ASP A 19 15.05 0.51 21.15
C ASP A 19 14.58 -0.22 19.87
N GLY A 20 13.31 -0.63 19.86
CA GLY A 20 12.75 -1.41 18.75
C GLY A 20 12.60 -0.62 17.46
N VAL A 21 12.43 0.70 17.52
CA VAL A 21 12.39 1.57 16.34
C VAL A 21 13.79 1.71 15.77
N LYS A 22 14.81 1.87 16.63
CA LYS A 22 16.21 1.90 16.20
C LYS A 22 16.65 0.59 15.55
N LEU A 23 16.25 -0.55 16.11
CA LEU A 23 16.57 -1.86 15.52
C LEU A 23 15.98 -2.01 14.11
N ARG A 24 14.75 -1.51 13.88
CA ARG A 24 14.12 -1.50 12.54
C ARG A 24 14.89 -0.63 11.55
N GLU A 25 15.34 0.56 11.96
CA GLU A 25 16.18 1.45 11.14
C GLU A 25 17.47 0.77 10.69
N LEU A 26 18.11 0.01 11.59
CA LEU A 26 19.36 -0.68 11.28
C LEU A 26 19.19 -1.85 10.32
N ASN A 27 18.00 -2.46 10.28
CA ASN A 27 17.71 -3.67 9.48
C ASN A 27 16.84 -3.38 8.24
N MET A 28 16.54 -2.13 7.94
CA MET A 28 15.79 -1.76 6.74
C MET A 28 16.61 -2.01 5.47
N TYR A 29 15.92 -2.45 4.41
CA TYR A 29 16.50 -2.65 3.09
C TYR A 29 17.12 -1.36 2.53
N ARG A 30 18.15 -1.54 1.71
CA ARG A 30 18.82 -0.51 0.90
C ARG A 30 18.77 -0.87 -0.58
N ASN A 31 19.01 0.11 -1.45
CA ASN A 31 19.09 -0.12 -2.89
C ASN A 31 20.15 -1.18 -3.20
N GLY A 32 19.81 -2.15 -4.04
CA GLY A 32 20.67 -3.29 -4.39
C GLY A 32 20.53 -4.50 -3.47
N ASP A 33 19.86 -4.37 -2.32
CA ASP A 33 19.59 -5.53 -1.47
C ASP A 33 18.66 -6.53 -2.16
N LYS A 34 18.83 -7.80 -1.79
CA LYS A 34 17.98 -8.89 -2.29
C LYS A 34 16.99 -9.34 -1.23
N ALA A 35 15.75 -9.54 -1.65
CA ALA A 35 14.76 -10.25 -0.86
C ALA A 35 15.21 -11.71 -0.64
N HIS A 36 14.64 -12.35 0.39
CA HIS A 36 14.89 -13.77 0.69
C HIS A 36 14.52 -14.73 -0.45
N PHE A 37 13.71 -14.29 -1.42
CA PHE A 37 13.33 -15.03 -2.63
C PHE A 37 14.08 -14.57 -3.89
N GLY A 38 15.16 -13.81 -3.75
CA GLY A 38 16.08 -13.47 -4.84
C GLY A 38 15.75 -12.22 -5.65
N GLN A 39 14.60 -11.57 -5.43
CA GLN A 39 14.29 -10.29 -6.07
C GLN A 39 15.20 -9.17 -5.54
N THR A 40 15.89 -8.47 -6.44
CA THR A 40 16.67 -7.27 -6.09
C THR A 40 15.74 -6.07 -5.97
N PHE A 41 15.95 -5.24 -4.95
CA PHE A 41 15.27 -3.95 -4.85
C PHE A 41 16.09 -2.86 -5.54
N GLU A 42 15.58 -2.35 -6.66
CA GLU A 42 16.23 -1.29 -7.44
C GLU A 42 16.09 0.08 -6.75
N ASP A 43 14.89 0.37 -6.24
CA ASP A 43 14.60 1.61 -5.52
C ASP A 43 13.75 1.35 -4.28
N VAL A 44 14.33 1.61 -3.10
CA VAL A 44 13.65 1.62 -1.80
C VAL A 44 13.67 2.99 -1.15
N SER A 45 13.99 4.06 -1.90
CA SER A 45 14.04 5.43 -1.40
C SER A 45 12.73 5.86 -0.74
N HIS A 46 11.60 5.41 -1.28
CA HIS A 46 10.27 5.66 -0.73
C HIS A 46 10.05 5.03 0.65
N LEU A 47 10.69 3.90 0.96
CA LEU A 47 10.57 3.29 2.30
C LEU A 47 11.20 4.20 3.35
N GLN A 48 12.42 4.67 3.10
CA GLN A 48 13.13 5.58 4.00
C GLN A 48 12.42 6.95 4.07
N ALA A 49 11.97 7.49 2.94
CA ALA A 49 11.24 8.76 2.91
C ALA A 49 9.92 8.70 3.71
N CYS A 50 9.14 7.62 3.58
CA CYS A 50 7.93 7.42 4.39
C CYS A 50 8.27 7.30 5.88
N TRP A 51 9.33 6.56 6.23
CA TRP A 51 9.78 6.40 7.62
C TRP A 51 10.15 7.75 8.24
N ASP A 52 11.00 8.52 7.58
CA ASP A 52 11.47 9.82 8.06
C ASP A 52 10.32 10.83 8.12
N HIS A 53 9.44 10.84 7.13
CA HIS A 53 8.26 11.69 7.11
C HIS A 53 7.32 11.40 8.28
N VAL A 54 7.00 10.12 8.54
CA VAL A 54 6.12 9.75 9.67
C VAL A 54 6.80 10.06 11.00
N LYS A 55 8.11 9.79 11.13
CA LYS A 55 8.87 10.08 12.36
C LYS A 55 8.85 11.58 12.68
N ALA A 56 9.05 12.43 11.68
CA ALA A 56 9.03 13.88 11.83
C ALA A 56 7.62 14.43 12.03
N SER A 57 6.68 14.13 11.14
CA SER A 57 5.31 14.69 11.17
C SER A 57 4.50 14.24 12.39
N SER A 58 4.80 13.06 12.92
CA SER A 58 4.15 12.57 14.14
C SER A 58 4.83 13.03 15.43
N ASP A 59 5.96 13.77 15.33
CA ASP A 59 6.78 14.20 16.46
C ASP A 59 7.18 13.03 17.37
N PHE A 60 7.64 11.96 16.73
CA PHE A 60 7.81 10.66 17.36
C PHE A 60 8.77 10.71 18.54
N THR A 61 9.94 11.35 18.36
CA THR A 61 11.00 11.42 19.37
C THR A 61 10.50 12.08 20.66
N ARG A 62 9.88 13.27 20.56
CA ARG A 62 9.36 13.98 21.73
C ARG A 62 8.24 13.19 22.41
N ARG A 63 7.33 12.58 21.65
CA ARG A 63 6.22 11.78 22.21
C ARG A 63 6.71 10.49 22.87
N HIS A 64 7.77 9.89 22.33
CA HIS A 64 8.40 8.72 22.92
C HIS A 64 9.02 9.05 24.28
N GLU A 65 9.78 10.15 24.37
CA GLU A 65 10.34 10.66 25.63
C GLU A 65 9.24 11.00 26.64
N ALA A 66 8.17 11.68 26.20
CA ALA A 66 7.04 11.99 27.05
C ALA A 66 6.31 10.72 27.57
N ALA A 67 6.27 9.64 26.78
CA ALA A 67 5.72 8.36 27.23
C ALA A 67 6.60 7.71 28.30
N LEU A 68 7.93 7.79 28.16
CA LEU A 68 8.86 7.30 29.17
C LEU A 68 8.72 8.08 30.49
N GLU A 69 8.63 9.41 30.42
CA GLU A 69 8.45 10.24 31.60
C GLU A 69 7.09 9.97 32.28
N PHE A 70 6.02 9.87 31.49
CA PHE A 70 4.71 9.44 32.01
C PHE A 70 4.80 8.09 32.73
N ASN A 71 5.54 7.13 32.18
CA ASN A 71 5.71 5.82 32.79
C ASN A 71 6.51 5.83 34.09
N ARG A 72 7.44 6.77 34.28
CA ARG A 72 8.16 6.94 35.55
C ARG A 72 7.24 7.48 36.63
N ALA A 73 6.39 8.45 36.29
CA ALA A 73 5.48 9.10 37.23
C ALA A 73 4.23 8.26 37.58
N ASN A 74 3.86 7.26 36.77
CA ASN A 74 2.62 6.51 36.93
C ASN A 74 2.86 5.03 37.19
N ARG A 75 2.51 4.53 38.39
CA ARG A 75 2.66 3.11 38.76
C ARG A 75 1.70 2.20 38.00
N TRP A 76 0.43 2.59 37.91
CA TRP A 76 -0.68 1.72 37.45
C TRP A 76 -1.16 1.99 36.02
N ARG A 77 -0.64 3.04 35.38
CA ARG A 77 -0.96 3.38 34.00
C ARG A 77 0.33 3.59 33.23
N LYS A 78 0.46 2.92 32.09
CA LYS A 78 1.61 3.05 31.21
C LYS A 78 1.16 3.50 29.82
N ARG A 79 2.08 4.12 29.09
CA ARG A 79 1.97 4.50 27.68
C ARG A 79 3.12 3.87 26.92
N ALA A 80 2.86 3.51 25.69
CA ALA A 80 3.88 3.05 24.75
C ALA A 80 3.66 3.75 23.41
N LEU A 81 4.73 3.91 22.66
CA LEU A 81 4.70 4.41 21.31
C LEU A 81 5.55 3.47 20.46
N GLY A 82 5.04 3.08 19.30
CA GLY A 82 5.73 2.20 18.37
C GLY A 82 5.52 2.68 16.94
N MET A 83 6.46 2.34 16.07
CA MET A 83 6.42 2.63 14.64
C MET A 83 6.92 1.40 13.89
N MET A 84 6.16 0.95 12.89
CA MET A 84 6.48 -0.24 12.11
C MET A 84 6.42 0.10 10.62
N PRO A 85 7.45 -0.28 9.84
CA PRO A 85 7.41 -0.13 8.40
C PRO A 85 6.56 -1.26 7.78
N THR A 86 6.17 -1.09 6.52
CA THR A 86 5.61 -2.18 5.72
C THR A 86 6.12 -2.10 4.30
N LYS A 87 6.34 -3.27 3.68
CA LYS A 87 6.44 -3.39 2.23
C LYS A 87 5.48 -4.49 1.79
N PHE A 88 4.79 -4.24 0.69
CA PHE A 88 3.80 -5.16 0.16
C PHE A 88 4.09 -5.40 -1.32
N GLY A 89 4.36 -6.66 -1.69
CA GLY A 89 4.59 -7.03 -3.08
C GLY A 89 3.27 -6.93 -3.86
N ILE A 90 3.28 -6.22 -4.98
CA ILE A 90 2.09 -5.99 -5.81
C ILE A 90 2.17 -6.86 -7.04
N SER A 91 1.36 -7.92 -7.08
CA SER A 91 0.99 -8.77 -8.22
C SER A 91 0.31 -10.01 -7.65
N PHE A 92 -0.47 -10.71 -8.47
CA PHE A 92 -0.81 -12.10 -8.17
C PHE A 92 0.47 -12.94 -8.25
N THR A 93 0.67 -13.78 -7.23
CA THR A 93 1.75 -14.78 -7.24
C THR A 93 1.59 -15.78 -8.39
N THR A 94 0.34 -16.08 -8.75
CA THR A 94 -0.02 -16.85 -9.95
C THR A 94 0.06 -15.97 -11.19
N LYS A 95 1.12 -16.15 -11.99
CA LYS A 95 1.47 -15.24 -13.10
C LYS A 95 0.32 -14.92 -14.06
N PHE A 96 -0.44 -15.93 -14.48
CA PHE A 96 -1.51 -15.73 -15.48
C PHE A 96 -2.68 -14.87 -14.97
N LEU A 97 -2.82 -14.66 -13.65
CA LEU A 97 -3.85 -13.77 -13.10
C LEU A 97 -3.47 -12.28 -13.23
N ASN A 98 -2.23 -11.97 -13.62
CA ASN A 98 -1.80 -10.59 -13.89
C ASN A 98 -2.22 -10.16 -15.30
N GLN A 99 -3.51 -10.25 -15.59
CA GLN A 99 -4.12 -9.84 -16.85
C GLN A 99 -5.41 -9.06 -16.59
N GLY A 100 -5.73 -8.13 -17.49
CA GLY A 100 -6.96 -7.34 -17.43
C GLY A 100 -7.45 -7.01 -18.83
N GLY A 101 -8.76 -6.87 -18.97
CA GLY A 101 -9.42 -6.51 -20.23
C GLY A 101 -10.44 -5.40 -20.01
N ALA A 102 -10.72 -4.65 -21.09
CA ALA A 102 -11.75 -3.64 -21.14
C ALA A 102 -12.38 -3.57 -22.54
N LEU A 103 -13.64 -3.17 -22.59
CA LEU A 103 -14.40 -2.89 -23.80
C LEU A 103 -14.85 -1.42 -23.74
N VAL A 104 -14.60 -0.68 -24.82
CA VAL A 104 -14.91 0.76 -24.90
C VAL A 104 -15.76 1.02 -26.14
N HIS A 105 -16.88 1.71 -25.97
CA HIS A 105 -17.73 2.21 -27.04
C HIS A 105 -17.73 3.72 -27.05
N ILE A 106 -17.58 4.32 -28.22
CA ILE A 106 -17.77 5.75 -28.44
C ILE A 106 -19.00 5.90 -29.32
N TYR A 107 -20.04 6.54 -28.78
CA TYR A 107 -21.28 6.78 -29.49
C TYR A 107 -21.18 8.00 -30.40
N THR A 108 -22.12 8.11 -31.34
CA THR A 108 -22.16 9.19 -32.35
C THR A 108 -22.39 10.57 -31.75
N ASP A 109 -22.92 10.66 -30.53
CA ASP A 109 -23.06 11.90 -29.75
C ASP A 109 -21.76 12.28 -29.00
N GLY A 110 -20.73 11.44 -29.09
CA GLY A 110 -19.44 11.64 -28.43
C GLY A 110 -19.40 11.21 -26.97
N THR A 111 -20.45 10.56 -26.45
CA THR A 111 -20.39 9.89 -25.14
C THR A 111 -19.64 8.58 -25.23
N VAL A 112 -19.02 8.17 -24.11
CA VAL A 112 -18.15 6.99 -24.03
C VAL A 112 -18.67 6.04 -22.96
N LEU A 113 -18.79 4.77 -23.33
CA LEU A 113 -19.15 3.69 -22.42
C LEU A 113 -17.96 2.76 -22.24
N VAL A 114 -17.61 2.49 -20.98
CA VAL A 114 -16.50 1.61 -20.62
C VAL A 114 -17.04 0.43 -19.82
N SER A 115 -16.62 -0.78 -20.18
CA SER A 115 -16.79 -1.99 -19.37
C SER A 115 -15.40 -2.59 -19.11
N HIS A 116 -15.15 -3.06 -17.91
CA HIS A 116 -13.86 -3.69 -17.54
C HIS A 116 -14.07 -4.87 -16.60
N GLY A 117 -13.07 -5.74 -16.50
CA GLY A 117 -13.18 -6.97 -15.71
C GLY A 117 -13.20 -6.83 -14.18
N GLY A 118 -12.81 -5.67 -13.65
CA GLY A 118 -12.80 -5.43 -12.21
C GLY A 118 -14.18 -5.08 -11.64
N VAL A 119 -14.40 -5.39 -10.36
CA VAL A 119 -15.65 -5.21 -9.61
C VAL A 119 -15.52 -4.06 -8.62
N GLU A 120 -16.50 -3.16 -8.60
CA GLU A 120 -16.59 -2.13 -7.57
C GLU A 120 -17.12 -2.69 -6.25
N MET A 121 -16.36 -2.45 -5.18
CA MET A 121 -16.66 -2.89 -3.81
C MET A 121 -16.33 -1.80 -2.78
N GLY A 122 -16.30 -0.53 -3.21
CA GLY A 122 -16.09 0.67 -2.39
C GLY A 122 -14.70 1.31 -2.53
N GLN A 123 -13.80 0.70 -3.31
CA GLN A 123 -12.43 1.17 -3.56
C GLN A 123 -12.37 2.27 -4.65
N GLY A 124 -13.50 2.58 -5.28
CA GLY A 124 -13.63 3.60 -6.32
C GLY A 124 -12.95 3.19 -7.63
N LEU A 125 -13.00 1.89 -7.97
CA LEU A 125 -12.43 1.36 -9.19
C LEU A 125 -13.11 1.94 -10.44
N HIS A 126 -14.44 1.98 -10.49
CA HIS A 126 -15.15 2.53 -11.65
C HIS A 126 -14.84 4.02 -11.84
N THR A 127 -14.79 4.79 -10.75
CA THR A 127 -14.38 6.21 -10.78
C THR A 127 -12.98 6.37 -11.38
N LYS A 128 -12.01 5.57 -10.94
CA LYS A 128 -10.65 5.59 -11.47
C LYS A 128 -10.60 5.23 -12.95
N MET A 129 -11.37 4.24 -13.38
CA MET A 129 -11.39 3.82 -14.79
C MET A 129 -12.06 4.87 -15.69
N ALA A 130 -13.11 5.56 -15.21
CA ALA A 130 -13.68 6.71 -15.91
C ALA A 130 -12.65 7.84 -16.08
N GLN A 131 -11.91 8.17 -15.01
CA GLN A 131 -10.84 9.17 -15.05
C GLN A 131 -9.73 8.81 -16.04
N VAL A 132 -9.29 7.55 -16.05
CA VAL A 132 -8.28 7.06 -17.00
C VAL A 132 -8.79 7.19 -18.44
N CYS A 133 -10.03 6.74 -18.71
CA CYS A 133 -10.61 6.81 -20.04
C CYS A 133 -10.76 8.27 -20.52
N ALA A 134 -11.31 9.14 -19.68
CA ALA A 134 -11.48 10.57 -19.98
C ALA A 134 -10.13 11.25 -20.29
N ALA A 135 -9.13 11.04 -19.43
CA ALA A 135 -7.79 11.62 -19.62
C ALA A 135 -7.09 11.09 -20.88
N LYS A 136 -7.31 9.82 -21.25
CA LYS A 136 -6.70 9.23 -22.45
C LYS A 136 -7.39 9.63 -23.75
N LEU A 137 -8.70 9.86 -23.71
CA LEU A 137 -9.47 10.32 -24.87
C LEU A 137 -9.52 11.86 -25.00
N GLY A 138 -9.07 12.59 -23.98
CA GLY A 138 -9.11 14.06 -23.98
C GLY A 138 -10.52 14.61 -23.90
N VAL A 139 -11.42 13.92 -23.19
CA VAL A 139 -12.82 14.32 -23.01
C VAL A 139 -13.12 14.61 -21.55
N GLU A 140 -14.19 15.37 -21.31
CA GLU A 140 -14.71 15.59 -19.96
C GLU A 140 -15.14 14.26 -19.31
N ALA A 141 -14.85 14.10 -18.02
CA ALA A 141 -15.23 12.89 -17.27
C ALA A 141 -16.74 12.64 -17.27
N SER A 142 -17.55 13.70 -17.37
CA SER A 142 -19.00 13.62 -17.48
C SER A 142 -19.49 12.94 -18.77
N LYS A 143 -18.64 12.82 -19.80
CA LYS A 143 -18.93 12.08 -21.03
C LYS A 143 -18.63 10.59 -20.93
N VAL A 144 -17.98 10.15 -19.86
CA VAL A 144 -17.59 8.75 -19.67
C VAL A 144 -18.49 8.09 -18.63
N SER A 145 -19.18 7.04 -19.04
CA SER A 145 -19.95 6.17 -18.14
C SER A 145 -19.30 4.79 -18.06
N VAL A 146 -19.26 4.21 -16.86
CA VAL A 146 -18.76 2.85 -16.64
C VAL A 146 -19.93 1.94 -16.35
N LEU A 147 -20.08 0.88 -17.14
CA LEU A 147 -21.11 -0.14 -16.97
C LEU A 147 -20.75 -1.11 -15.84
N GLU A 148 -21.77 -1.86 -15.41
CA GLU A 148 -21.58 -3.02 -14.55
C GLU A 148 -20.61 -4.04 -15.16
N THR A 149 -19.93 -4.77 -14.29
CA THR A 149 -19.02 -5.84 -14.67
C THR A 149 -19.81 -7.06 -15.14
N SER A 150 -19.68 -7.43 -16.41
CA SER A 150 -20.36 -8.61 -16.97
C SER A 150 -19.45 -9.45 -17.86
N THR A 151 -19.60 -10.78 -17.76
CA THR A 151 -18.81 -11.77 -18.50
C THR A 151 -19.11 -11.80 -20.00
N ASP A 152 -20.24 -11.26 -20.44
CA ASP A 152 -20.56 -11.12 -21.87
C ASP A 152 -19.81 -9.94 -22.53
N LYS A 153 -19.38 -8.95 -21.76
CA LYS A 153 -18.61 -7.79 -22.24
C LYS A 153 -17.12 -8.02 -22.18
N VAL A 154 -16.65 -8.53 -21.04
CA VAL A 154 -15.23 -8.80 -20.80
C VAL A 154 -15.10 -10.22 -20.24
N PRO A 155 -14.73 -11.21 -21.06
CA PRO A 155 -14.56 -12.60 -20.63
C PRO A 155 -13.20 -12.83 -19.94
N ASN A 156 -13.07 -13.98 -19.27
CA ASN A 156 -11.81 -14.50 -18.70
C ASN A 156 -11.10 -13.53 -17.73
N THR A 157 -11.88 -12.81 -16.93
CA THR A 157 -11.36 -11.79 -16.00
C THR A 157 -10.71 -12.44 -14.78
N SER A 158 -9.63 -11.84 -14.31
CA SER A 158 -9.05 -12.20 -13.01
C SER A 158 -9.92 -11.62 -11.88
N PRO A 159 -9.93 -12.23 -10.68
CA PRO A 159 -10.70 -11.69 -9.56
C PRO A 159 -10.20 -10.30 -9.16
N THR A 160 -11.11 -9.46 -8.67
CA THR A 160 -10.71 -8.20 -8.02
C THR A 160 -10.21 -8.51 -6.61
N ALA A 161 -8.89 -8.54 -6.44
CA ALA A 161 -8.21 -8.92 -5.20
C ALA A 161 -6.85 -8.20 -5.05
#